data_AF-A0A660MNU9-F1
#
_entry.id   AF-A0A660MNU9-F1
#
_cell.length_a   1.000
_cell.length_b   1.000
_cell.length_c   1.000
_cell.angle_alpha   90.00
_cell.angle_beta   90.00
_cell.angle_gamma   90.00
#
_symmetry.space_group_name_H-M   'P 1'
#
loop_
_entity.id
_entity.type
_entity.pdbx_description
1 polymer ?
#
loop_
_entity_poly.entity_id
_entity_poly.type
_entity_poly.pdbx_seq_one_letter_code
_entity_poly.pdbx_strand_id
1 'polypeptide(L)' 'MQGGKITPLIVMRSRHGYYIGRAEVSTGYPMPYSRDSVEYFVRKEDAQQALDSGTWTQRDHY' A
#
# COMPACT_ATOMS: atom_id res chain seq x y z
N MET A 1 -8.03 24.59 -3.14
CA MET A 1 -7.14 23.48 -3.54
C MET A 1 -7.72 22.21 -2.93
N GLN A 2 -8.39 21.38 -3.72
CA GLN A 2 -8.87 20.09 -3.21
C GLN A 2 -7.64 19.18 -3.09
N GLY A 3 -6.98 19.24 -1.93
CA GLY A 3 -5.80 18.43 -1.66
C GLY A 3 -6.22 16.98 -1.48
N GLY A 4 -5.87 16.12 -2.45
CA GLY A 4 -5.99 14.68 -2.28
C GLY A 4 -5.29 14.25 -1.01
N LYS A 5 -6.01 13.59 -0.11
CA LYS A 5 -5.41 13.13 1.15
C LYS A 5 -4.77 11.78 0.91
N ILE A 6 -3.45 11.72 1.07
CA ILE A 6 -2.71 10.46 1.04
C ILE A 6 -2.92 9.72 2.36
N THR A 7 -3.26 8.43 2.29
CA THR A 7 -3.40 7.56 3.46
C THR A 7 -2.03 7.22 4.06
N PRO A 8 -1.98 6.81 5.35
CA PRO A 8 -0.84 6.04 5.84
C PRO A 8 -0.64 4.76 5.01
N LEU A 9 0.48 4.06 5.27
CA LEU A 9 0.72 2.75 4.65
C LEU A 9 -0.40 1.79 5.02
N ILE A 10 -0.98 1.15 4.00
CA ILE A 10 -2.07 0.21 4.10
C ILE A 10 -1.80 -1.00 3.21
N VAL A 11 -2.45 -2.12 3.53
CA VAL A 11 -2.48 -3.28 2.65
C VAL A 11 -3.43 -3.02 1.48
N MET A 12 -2.90 -3.17 0.27
CA MET A 12 -3.59 -3.01 -1.00
C MET A 12 -3.56 -4.31 -1.80
N ARG A 13 -4.44 -4.43 -2.81
CA ARG A 13 -4.55 -5.63 -3.66
C ARG A 13 -4.29 -5.28 -5.12
N SER A 14 -3.50 -6.11 -5.79
CA SER A 14 -3.25 -6.09 -7.23
C SER A 14 -3.49 -7.48 -7.83
N ARG A 15 -3.31 -7.60 -9.15
CA ARG A 15 -3.33 -8.89 -9.87
C ARG A 15 -2.24 -9.85 -9.39
N HIS A 16 -1.10 -9.33 -8.91
CA HIS A 16 0.01 -10.15 -8.43
C HIS A 16 -0.11 -10.58 -6.95
N GLY A 17 -1.14 -10.12 -6.23
CA GLY A 17 -1.32 -10.38 -4.80
C GLY A 17 -1.53 -9.10 -4.01
N TYR A 18 -1.26 -9.17 -2.71
CA TYR A 18 -1.34 -8.05 -1.77
C TYR A 18 0.01 -7.35 -1.66
N TYR A 19 0.01 -6.05 -1.40
CA TYR A 19 1.21 -5.26 -1.25
C TYR A 19 0.96 -4.13 -0.24
N ILE A 20 2.02 -3.50 0.24
CA ILE A 20 1.92 -2.36 1.15
C ILE A 20 2.16 -1.09 0.33
N GLY A 21 1.28 -0.11 0.50
CA GLY A 21 1.33 1.14 -0.26
C GLY A 21 0.46 2.22 0.33
N ARG A 22 0.37 3.35 -0.38
CA ARG A 22 -0.53 4.45 0.00
C ARG A 22 -1.63 4.59 -1.04
N ALA A 23 -2.79 5.02 -0.59
CA ALA A 23 -3.90 5.42 -1.45
C ALA A 23 -4.10 6.94 -1.36
N GLU A 24 -4.59 7.53 -2.43
CA GLU A 24 -5.10 8.89 -2.45
C GLU A 24 -6.62 8.86 -2.32
N VAL A 25 -7.16 9.68 -1.42
CA VAL A 25 -8.59 9.91 -1.27
C VAL A 25 -8.88 11.34 -1.72
N SER A 26 -9.16 11.50 -3.01
CA SER A 26 -9.52 12.81 -3.62
C SER A 26 -11.02 12.94 -3.91
N THR A 27 -11.73 11.84 -4.17
CA THR A 27 -13.09 11.88 -4.75
C THR A 27 -14.09 10.94 -4.06
N GLY A 28 -13.81 10.52 -2.83
CA GLY A 28 -14.64 9.58 -2.07
C GLY A 28 -14.33 8.10 -2.31
N TYR A 29 -13.48 7.79 -3.29
CA TYR A 29 -12.93 6.45 -3.50
C TYR A 29 -11.41 6.46 -3.32
N PRO A 30 -10.84 5.51 -2.53
CA PRO A 30 -9.40 5.37 -2.39
C PRO A 30 -8.79 4.81 -3.69
N MET A 31 -7.93 5.58 -4.32
CA MET A 31 -7.17 5.17 -5.51
C MET A 31 -5.74 4.81 -5.13
N PRO A 32 -5.12 3.76 -5.69
CA PRO A 32 -3.71 3.46 -5.45
C PRO A 32 -2.83 4.64 -5.85
N TYR A 33 -2.05 5.14 -4.90
CA TYR A 33 -1.13 6.26 -5.11
C TYR A 33 0.30 5.75 -5.30
N SER A 34 0.75 4.84 -4.42
CA SER A 34 2.10 4.25 -4.48
C SER A 34 2.11 2.79 -4.07
N ARG A 35 3.06 2.03 -4.64
CA ARG A 35 3.48 0.73 -4.14
C ARG A 35 4.81 0.91 -3.44
N ASP A 36 4.77 0.85 -2.12
CA ASP A 36 5.91 1.06 -1.25
C ASP A 36 6.63 -0.24 -0.90
N SER A 37 5.94 -1.40 -0.83
CA SER A 37 6.64 -2.68 -0.65
C SER A 37 7.27 -3.19 -1.95
N VAL A 38 8.42 -3.85 -1.82
CA VAL A 38 8.98 -4.68 -2.90
C VAL A 38 8.13 -5.95 -3.08
N GLU A 39 7.66 -6.50 -1.97
CA GLU A 39 6.98 -7.78 -1.90
C GLU A 39 5.55 -7.74 -2.42
N TYR A 40 5.14 -8.86 -3.01
CA TYR A 40 3.75 -9.25 -3.14
C TYR A 40 3.48 -10.44 -2.22
N PHE A 41 2.48 -10.28 -1.36
CA PHE A 41 2.01 -11.31 -0.45
C PHE A 41 0.84 -12.05 -1.06
N VAL A 42 0.77 -13.36 -0.85
CA VAL A 42 -0.33 -14.19 -1.37
C VAL A 42 -1.63 -13.89 -0.62
N ARG A 43 -1.54 -13.67 0.69
CA ARG A 43 -2.69 -13.40 1.58
C ARG A 43 -2.67 -11.97 2.11
N LYS A 44 -3.85 -11.46 2.42
CA LYS A 44 -4.00 -10.12 3.01
C LYS A 44 -3.39 -10.08 4.40
N GLU A 45 -3.57 -11.17 5.14
CA GLU A 45 -3.11 -11.35 6.52
C GLU A 45 -1.58 -11.29 6.60
N ASP A 46 -0.87 -11.92 5.65
CA ASP A 46 0.60 -11.88 5.59
C ASP A 46 1.11 -10.46 5.32
N ALA A 47 0.47 -9.74 4.39
CA ALA A 47 0.79 -8.33 4.14
C ALA A 47 0.51 -7.44 5.35
N GLN A 48 -0.59 -7.70 6.07
CA GLN A 48 -0.96 -6.93 7.25
C GLN A 48 0.01 -7.21 8.41
N GLN A 49 0.40 -8.46 8.60
CA GLN A 49 1.41 -8.83 9.58
C GLN A 49 2.75 -8.19 9.24
N ALA A 50 3.17 -8.21 7.98
CA ALA A 50 4.40 -7.55 7.57
C ALA A 50 4.36 -6.04 7.83
N LEU A 51 3.24 -5.39 7.51
CA LEU A 51 3.03 -3.96 7.81
C LEU A 51 3.12 -3.65 9.31
N ASP A 52 2.48 -4.46 10.15
CA ASP A 52 2.42 -4.26 11.60
C ASP A 52 3.77 -4.52 12.29
N SER A 53 4.46 -5.58 11.86
CA SER A 53 5.76 -5.99 12.39
C SER A 53 6.96 -5.27 11.77
N GLY A 54 6.75 -4.51 10.68
CA GLY A 54 7.83 -3.84 9.95
C GLY A 54 8.75 -4.78 9.18
N THR A 55 8.33 -6.02 8.89
CA THR A 55 9.16 -7.04 8.20
C THR A 55 9.07 -6.97 6.67
N TRP A 56 8.55 -5.87 6.11
CA TRP A 56 8.49 -5.63 4.67
C TRP A 56 9.62 -4.71 4.24
N THR A 57 10.01 -4.78 2.97
CA THR A 57 11.10 -3.97 2.43
C THR A 57 10.55 -2.77 1.66
N GLN A 58 11.04 -1.57 1.99
CA GLN A 58 10.70 -0.39 1.22
C GLN A 58 11.35 -0.44 -0.17
N ARG A 59 10.53 -0.22 -1.19
CA ARG A 59 10.92 -0.17 -2.59
C ARG A 59 11.63 1.14 -2.86
N ASP A 60 12.84 1.04 -3.38
CA ASP A 60 13.61 2.20 -3.79
C ASP A 60 12.95 2.86 -5.02
N HIS A 61 12.83 4.18 -5.00
CA HIS A 61 12.28 5.00 -6.07
C HIS A 61 13.45 5.80 -6.67
N TYR A 62 14.27 5.13 -7.50
CA TYR A 62 15.31 5.77 -8.30
C TYR A 62 14.71 6.56 -9.48
#